data_AF-A0A7V2QB74-F1
#
_entry.id   AF-A0A7V2QB74-F1
#
_cell.length_a   1.000
_cell.length_b   1.000
_cell.length_c   1.000
_cell.angle_alpha   90.00
_cell.angle_beta   90.00
_cell.angle_gamma   90.00
#
_symmetry.space_group_name_H-M   'P 1'
#
loop_
_entity.id
_entity.type
_entity.pdbx_description
1 polymer ?
#
loop_
_entity_poly.entity_id
_entity_poly.type
_entity_poly.pdbx_seq_one_letter_code
_entity_poly.pdbx_strand_id
1 'polypeptide(L)'
;MSRQAEAITVTLPPDIGPILGGLAGETPGQKITYLLGRDLVRCLEECKRELMELEIKYGMEYDDFQEKLSVGDLGCEFGYELEIDAMRWDDLVQEKRHWLQQLNLLKGLGLWR
;
A
#
# COMPACT_ATOMS: atom_id res chain seq x y z
N MET A 1 -23.84 13.76 -2.25
CA MET A 1 -23.93 13.16 -3.60
C MET A 1 -24.00 11.65 -3.43
N SER A 2 -25.14 11.03 -3.72
CA SER A 2 -25.26 9.56 -3.66
C SER A 2 -24.40 8.93 -4.74
N ARG A 3 -23.41 8.11 -4.36
CA ARG A 3 -22.73 7.22 -5.32
C ARG A 3 -23.75 6.17 -5.74
N GLN A 4 -24.16 6.17 -7.02
CA GLN A 4 -24.94 5.06 -7.56
C GLN A 4 -24.03 3.83 -7.63
N ALA A 5 -24.53 2.68 -7.19
CA ALA A 5 -23.82 1.42 -7.34
C ALA A 5 -23.85 1.01 -8.82
N GLU A 6 -22.69 0.88 -9.44
CA GLU A 6 -22.55 0.34 -10.78
C GLU A 6 -22.43 -1.19 -10.69
N ALA A 7 -23.29 -1.90 -11.43
CA ALA A 7 -23.27 -3.36 -11.45
C ALA A 7 -22.20 -3.83 -12.45
N ILE A 8 -21.17 -4.50 -11.94
CA ILE A 8 -20.11 -5.11 -12.75
C ILE A 8 -20.35 -6.62 -12.82
N THR A 9 -20.52 -7.16 -14.02
CA THR A 9 -20.61 -8.60 -14.25
C THR A 9 -19.21 -9.15 -14.55
N VAL A 10 -18.75 -10.11 -13.75
CA VAL A 10 -17.45 -10.77 -13.93
C VAL A 10 -17.67 -12.27 -14.10
N THR A 11 -17.09 -12.85 -15.15
CA THR A 11 -17.05 -14.30 -15.35
C THR A 11 -15.78 -14.85 -14.72
N LEU A 12 -15.92 -15.80 -13.81
CA LEU A 12 -14.80 -16.46 -13.14
C LEU A 12 -14.70 -17.92 -13.60
N PRO A 13 -13.48 -18.50 -13.64
CA PRO A 13 -13.30 -19.94 -13.80
C PRO A 13 -14.10 -20.74 -12.76
N PRO A 14 -14.66 -21.91 -13.12
CA PRO A 14 -15.52 -22.69 -12.25
C PRO A 14 -14.82 -23.10 -10.93
N ASP A 15 -13.52 -23.33 -10.98
CA ASP A 15 -12.71 -23.76 -9.83
C ASP A 15 -12.55 -22.65 -8.76
N ILE A 16 -12.81 -21.39 -9.11
CA ILE A 16 -12.74 -20.26 -8.17
C ILE A 16 -13.96 -20.25 -7.23
N GLY A 17 -15.11 -20.78 -7.66
CA GLY A 17 -16.34 -20.77 -6.86
C GLY A 17 -16.17 -21.40 -5.47
N PRO A 18 -15.65 -22.64 -5.37
CA PRO A 18 -15.36 -23.28 -4.09
C PRO A 18 -14.35 -22.50 -3.23
N ILE A 19 -13.32 -21.91 -3.85
CA ILE A 19 -12.30 -21.13 -3.15
C ILE A 19 -12.93 -19.87 -2.53
N LEU A 20 -13.75 -19.14 -3.29
CA LEU A 20 -14.52 -18.00 -2.78
C LEU A 20 -15.46 -18.42 -1.65
N GLY A 21 -16.04 -19.62 -1.74
CA GLY A 21 -16.89 -20.20 -0.71
C GLY A 21 -16.23 -20.24 0.67
N GLY A 22 -14.92 -20.52 0.74
CA GLY A 22 -14.14 -20.58 1.98
C GLY A 22 -13.72 -19.23 2.57
N LEU A 23 -13.98 -18.11 1.88
CA LEU A 23 -13.59 -16.77 2.34
C LEU A 23 -14.69 -16.10 3.18
N ALA A 24 -14.29 -15.16 4.04
CA ALA A 24 -15.21 -14.34 4.80
C ALA A 24 -16.13 -13.51 3.89
N GLY A 25 -17.38 -13.33 4.33
CA GLY A 25 -18.43 -12.65 3.57
C GLY A 25 -19.48 -13.63 3.03
N GLU A 26 -20.74 -13.20 3.05
CA GLU A 26 -21.91 -13.97 2.61
C GLU A 26 -22.20 -13.74 1.12
N THR A 27 -21.95 -12.52 0.63
CA THR A 27 -22.17 -12.16 -0.78
C THR A 27 -20.86 -12.12 -1.56
N PRO A 28 -20.89 -12.29 -2.90
CA PRO A 28 -19.70 -12.10 -3.74
C PRO A 28 -19.03 -10.74 -3.53
N GLY A 29 -19.82 -9.66 -3.36
CA GLY A 29 -19.30 -8.32 -3.09
C GLY A 29 -18.55 -8.21 -1.77
N GLN A 30 -19.07 -8.84 -0.70
CA GLN A 30 -18.38 -8.90 0.59
C GLN A 30 -17.09 -9.72 0.52
N LYS A 31 -17.11 -10.86 -0.18
CA LYS A 31 -15.92 -11.71 -0.37
C LYS A 31 -14.82 -10.97 -1.15
N ILE A 32 -15.19 -10.27 -2.22
CA ILE A 32 -14.25 -9.43 -2.99
C ILE A 32 -13.71 -8.30 -2.11
N THR A 33 -14.56 -7.65 -1.33
CA THR A 33 -14.11 -6.57 -0.43
C THR A 33 -13.16 -7.08 0.64
N TYR A 34 -13.44 -8.24 1.22
CA TYR A 34 -12.54 -8.90 2.16
C TYR A 34 -11.17 -9.21 1.53
N LEU A 35 -11.15 -9.74 0.32
CA LEU A 35 -9.90 -10.00 -0.42
C LEU A 35 -9.12 -8.72 -0.68
N LEU A 36 -9.77 -7.69 -1.22
CA LEU A 36 -9.14 -6.39 -1.48
C LEU A 36 -8.61 -5.75 -0.19
N GLY A 37 -9.38 -5.78 0.88
CA GLY A 37 -8.96 -5.24 2.17
C GLY A 37 -7.72 -5.95 2.71
N ARG A 38 -7.67 -7.28 2.64
CA ARG A 38 -6.50 -8.05 3.05
C ARG A 38 -5.28 -7.75 2.20
N ASP A 39 -5.46 -7.66 0.88
CA ASP A 39 -4.34 -7.39 -0.03
C ASP A 39 -3.77 -5.99 0.17
N LEU A 40 -4.63 -4.97 0.30
CA LEU A 40 -4.20 -3.59 0.57
C LEU A 40 -3.48 -3.46 1.93
N VAL A 41 -3.91 -4.21 2.96
CA VAL A 41 -3.18 -4.27 4.24
C VAL A 41 -1.81 -4.91 4.05
N ARG A 42 -1.73 -6.03 3.32
CA ARG A 42 -0.44 -6.70 3.01
C ARG A 42 0.51 -5.74 2.28
N CYS A 43 0.05 -5.04 1.25
CA CYS A 43 0.87 -4.05 0.54
C CYS A 43 1.35 -2.92 1.47
N LEU A 44 0.49 -2.43 2.37
CA LEU A 44 0.89 -1.43 3.35
C LEU A 44 1.93 -1.95 4.35
N GLU A 45 1.83 -3.22 4.78
CA GLU A 45 2.80 -3.87 5.66
C GLU A 45 4.16 -4.06 4.97
N GLU A 46 4.16 -4.46 3.70
CA GLU A 46 5.38 -4.59 2.89
C GLU A 46 6.06 -3.23 2.71
N CYS A 47 5.31 -2.21 2.31
CA CYS A 47 5.80 -0.83 2.17
C CYS A 47 6.38 -0.28 3.49
N LYS A 48 5.70 -0.51 4.62
CA LYS A 48 6.21 -0.10 5.94
C LYS A 48 7.50 -0.81 6.34
N ARG A 49 7.65 -2.09 5.99
CA ARG A 49 8.87 -2.84 6.27
C ARG A 49 10.05 -2.26 5.49
N GLU A 50 9.87 -1.99 4.20
CA GLU A 50 10.93 -1.39 3.37
C GLU A 50 11.30 0.03 3.83
N LEU A 51 10.32 0.85 4.23
CA LEU A 51 10.59 2.15 4.86
C LEU A 51 11.48 2.00 6.10
N MET A 52 11.14 1.06 6.99
CA MET A 52 11.89 0.81 8.21
C MET A 52 13.31 0.29 7.90
N GLU A 53 13.50 -0.49 6.84
CA GLU A 53 14.84 -0.95 6.42
C GLU A 53 15.74 0.23 6.03
N LEU A 54 15.18 1.25 5.34
CA LEU A 54 15.91 2.48 5.02
C LEU A 54 16.16 3.34 6.27
N GLU A 55 15.18 3.47 7.15
CA GLU A 55 15.34 4.16 8.45
C GLU A 55 16.47 3.52 9.28
N ILE A 56 16.55 2.19 9.31
CA ILE A 56 17.63 1.45 9.97
C ILE A 56 18.97 1.68 9.26
N LYS A 57 18.99 1.65 7.92
CA LYS A 57 20.20 1.84 7.12
C LYS A 57 20.84 3.20 7.37
N TYR A 58 20.03 4.25 7.42
CA TYR A 58 20.50 5.63 7.56
C TYR A 58 20.46 6.14 9.00
N GLY A 59 19.80 5.42 9.92
CA GLY A 59 19.69 5.78 11.33
C GLY A 59 18.87 7.04 11.57
N MET A 60 17.94 7.37 10.68
CA MET A 60 17.10 8.57 10.74
C MET A 60 15.79 8.38 9.98
N GLU A 61 14.82 9.25 10.24
CA GLU A 61 13.55 9.28 9.50
C GLU A 61 13.72 9.96 8.12
N TYR A 62 12.74 9.77 7.23
CA TYR A 62 12.78 10.29 5.86
C TYR A 62 12.98 11.81 5.79
N ASP A 63 12.30 12.58 6.65
CA ASP A 63 12.38 14.05 6.62
C ASP A 63 13.80 14.53 6.98
N ASP A 64 14.43 13.92 8.00
CA ASP A 64 15.83 14.19 8.38
C ASP A 64 16.80 13.78 7.26
N PHE A 65 16.52 12.65 6.60
CA PHE A 65 17.31 12.17 5.47
C PHE A 65 17.27 13.16 4.30
N GLN A 66 16.09 13.66 3.93
CA GLN A 66 15.93 14.65 2.86
C GLN A 66 16.64 15.98 3.19
N GLU A 67 16.54 16.44 4.44
CA GLU A 67 17.25 17.64 4.88
C GLU A 67 18.76 17.48 4.71
N LYS A 68 19.34 16.40 5.26
CA LYS A 68 20.78 16.13 5.17
C LYS A 68 21.26 15.88 3.74
N LEU A 69 20.44 15.22 2.92
CA LEU A 69 20.74 15.03 1.50
C LEU A 69 20.85 16.37 0.78
N SER A 70 19.91 17.29 1.02
CA SER A 70 19.85 18.60 0.34
C SER A 70 21.02 19.53 0.67
N VAL A 71 21.63 19.38 1.85
CA VAL A 71 22.80 20.17 2.28
C VAL A 71 24.13 19.46 2.03
N GLY A 72 24.10 18.22 1.49
CA GLY A 72 25.30 17.44 1.17
C GLY A 72 25.94 16.72 2.36
N ASP A 73 25.25 16.60 3.50
CA ASP A 73 25.78 16.02 4.74
C ASP A 73 25.83 14.48 4.72
N LEU A 74 25.20 13.84 3.73
CA LEU A 74 25.19 12.38 3.55
C LEU A 74 26.33 11.86 2.65
N GLY A 75 27.24 12.73 2.23
CA GLY A 75 28.37 12.39 1.36
C GLY A 75 28.14 12.80 -0.10
N CYS A 76 28.72 12.05 -1.04
CA CYS A 76 28.54 12.35 -2.46
C CYS A 76 27.08 12.06 -2.86
N GLU A 77 26.30 13.11 -3.09
CA GLU A 77 24.90 13.04 -3.53
C GLU A 77 24.70 12.24 -4.83
N PHE A 78 25.74 12.14 -5.67
CA PHE A 78 25.78 11.33 -6.89
C PHE A 78 26.36 9.93 -6.69
N GLY A 79 26.53 9.50 -5.44
CA GLY A 79 26.79 8.10 -5.14
C GLY A 79 25.59 7.27 -5.56
N TYR A 80 25.77 6.39 -6.54
CA TYR A 80 24.69 5.58 -7.13
C TYR A 80 23.78 4.92 -6.07
N GLU A 81 24.33 4.46 -4.96
CA GLU A 81 23.56 3.87 -3.87
C GLU A 81 22.67 4.89 -3.14
N LEU A 82 23.20 6.07 -2.83
CA LEU A 82 22.47 7.13 -2.13
C LEU A 82 21.34 7.70 -3.00
N GLU A 83 21.59 7.87 -4.29
CA GLU A 83 20.59 8.31 -5.27
C GLU A 83 19.44 7.30 -5.39
N ILE A 84 19.76 6.01 -5.56
CA ILE A 84 18.76 4.94 -5.67
C ILE A 84 17.94 4.82 -4.38
N ASP A 85 18.58 4.89 -3.22
CA ASP A 85 17.88 4.84 -1.95
C ASP A 85 16.97 6.05 -1.74
N ALA A 86 17.44 7.26 -2.08
CA ALA A 86 16.64 8.48 -1.98
C ALA A 86 15.38 8.40 -2.86
N MET A 87 15.53 7.96 -4.11
CA MET A 87 14.41 7.75 -5.03
C MET A 87 13.44 6.69 -4.49
N ARG A 88 13.96 5.54 -4.04
CA ARG A 88 13.12 4.46 -3.51
C ARG A 88 12.37 4.90 -2.25
N TRP A 89 13.00 5.69 -1.38
CA TRP A 89 12.38 6.18 -0.17
C TRP A 89 11.21 7.13 -0.47
N ASP A 90 11.38 8.06 -1.42
CA ASP A 90 10.28 8.93 -1.87
C ASP A 90 9.11 8.11 -2.45
N ASP A 91 9.41 7.16 -3.33
CA ASP A 91 8.41 6.24 -3.88
C ASP A 91 7.62 5.52 -2.78
N LEU A 92 8.32 4.99 -1.77
CA LEU A 92 7.70 4.30 -0.64
C LEU A 92 6.81 5.23 0.21
N VAL A 93 7.18 6.50 0.40
CA VAL A 93 6.36 7.49 1.11
C VAL A 93 5.06 7.76 0.33
N GLN A 94 5.14 7.91 -0.99
CA GLN A 94 3.95 8.06 -1.83
C GLN A 94 3.10 6.79 -1.88
N GLU A 95 3.74 5.63 -1.95
CA GLU A 95 3.08 4.32 -1.97
C GLU A 95 2.30 4.08 -0.66
N LYS A 96 2.92 4.34 0.50
CA LYS A 96 2.24 4.28 1.81
C LYS A 96 0.99 5.17 1.83
N ARG A 97 1.10 6.39 1.31
CA ARG A 97 -0.03 7.32 1.21
C ARG A 97 -1.14 6.77 0.31
N HIS A 98 -0.77 6.20 -0.84
CA HIS A 98 -1.70 5.56 -1.77
C HIS A 98 -2.47 4.43 -1.09
N TRP A 99 -1.79 3.48 -0.43
CA TRP A 99 -2.45 2.37 0.24
C TRP A 99 -3.37 2.81 1.37
N LEU A 100 -2.96 3.77 2.19
CA LEU A 100 -3.82 4.35 3.23
C LEU A 100 -5.08 5.00 2.65
N GLN A 101 -4.98 5.68 1.51
CA GLN A 101 -6.15 6.25 0.83
C GLN A 101 -7.10 5.16 0.35
N GLN A 102 -6.61 4.09 -0.29
CA GLN A 102 -7.45 2.97 -0.75
C GLN A 102 -8.14 2.28 0.43
N LEU A 103 -7.42 2.05 1.53
CA LEU A 103 -7.98 1.49 2.75
C LEU A 103 -9.09 2.39 3.32
N ASN A 104 -8.87 3.70 3.38
CA ASN A 104 -9.89 4.63 3.87
C ASN A 104 -11.15 4.65 2.98
N LEU A 105 -10.99 4.53 1.65
CA LEU A 105 -12.11 4.37 0.74
C LEU A 105 -12.90 3.09 1.07
N LEU A 106 -12.21 1.98 1.31
CA LEU A 106 -12.84 0.71 1.67
C LEU A 106 -13.57 0.78 3.03
N LYS A 107 -12.99 1.44 4.04
CA LYS A 107 -13.65 1.70 5.34
C LYS A 107 -14.91 2.53 5.18
N GLY A 108 -14.85 3.59 4.36
CA GLY A 108 -15.97 4.49 4.12
C GLY A 108 -17.19 3.83 3.48
N LEU A 109 -17.02 2.65 2.87
CA LEU A 109 -18.11 1.84 2.34
C LEU A 109 -18.83 1.00 3.40
N GLY A 110 -18.36 1.00 4.66
CA GLY A 110 -18.94 0.22 5.75
C GLY A 110 -18.69 -1.29 5.64
N LEU A 111 -17.80 -1.70 4.73
CA LEU A 111 -17.51 -3.10 4.40
C LEU A 111 -16.35 -3.68 5.22
N TRP A 112 -15.92 -2.97 6.26
CA TRP A 112 -14.82 -3.36 7.12
C TRP A 112 -15.30 -3.46 8.57
N ARG A 113 -15.66 -4.69 8.98
CA ARG A 113 -15.84 -5.15 10.36
C ARG A 113 -15.38 -6.59 10.45
#